data_AF-E6PDA1-F1
#
_entry.id   AF-E6PDA1-F1
#
_cell.length_a   1.000
_cell.length_b   1.000
_cell.length_c   1.000
_cell.angle_alpha   90.00
_cell.angle_beta   90.00
_cell.angle_gamma   90.00
#
_symmetry.space_group_name_H-M   'P 1'
#
loop_
_entity.id
_entity.type
_entity.pdbx_description
1 polymer ?
#
loop_
_entity_poly.entity_id
_entity_poly.type
_entity_poly.pdbx_seq_one_letter_code
_entity_poly.pdbx_strand_id
1 'polypeptide(L)'
;MKSMHKKEPTLSADEIASLADRGEDVSRFFTNRGRMVGPIRRVNVDFAATMLDELDRAADELNVSRQAVVKTLLRQALDQHYLATSAASSRPRR
;
A
#
# COMPACT_ATOMS: atom_id res chain seq x y z
N MET A 1 24.99 -18.91 36.01
CA MET A 1 25.37 -19.52 34.72
C MET A 1 24.84 -18.61 33.61
N LYS A 2 25.71 -18.07 32.75
CA LYS A 2 25.29 -17.12 31.69
C LYS A 2 24.76 -17.91 30.49
N SER A 3 23.47 -17.74 30.17
CA SER A 3 22.85 -18.36 28.99
C SER A 3 23.37 -17.66 27.73
N MET A 4 24.26 -18.33 26.99
CA MET A 4 24.65 -17.94 25.64
C MET A 4 23.48 -18.19 24.70
N HIS A 5 22.79 -17.12 24.31
CA HIS A 5 21.88 -17.18 23.17
C HIS A 5 22.72 -17.46 21.92
N LYS A 6 22.64 -18.70 21.40
CA LYS A 6 23.18 -19.02 20.08
C LYS A 6 22.47 -18.12 19.08
N LYS A 7 23.20 -17.18 18.50
CA LYS A 7 22.75 -16.42 17.33
C LYS A 7 22.68 -17.43 16.19
N GLU A 8 21.48 -17.86 15.80
CA GLU A 8 21.35 -18.73 14.63
C GLU A 8 22.03 -18.05 13.44
N PRO A 9 22.81 -18.80 12.63
CA PRO A 9 23.39 -18.23 11.42
C PRO A 9 22.23 -17.75 10.54
N THR A 10 22.15 -16.44 10.36
CA THR A 10 21.17 -15.83 9.47
C THR A 10 21.56 -16.22 8.05
N LEU A 11 20.86 -17.19 7.49
CA LEU A 11 20.97 -17.54 6.07
C LEU A 11 20.74 -16.29 5.24
N SER A 12 21.53 -16.14 4.19
CA SER A 12 21.36 -15.09 3.19
C SER A 12 20.09 -15.31 2.38
N ALA A 13 19.62 -14.26 1.69
CA ALA A 13 18.44 -14.36 0.82
C ALA A 13 18.63 -15.41 -0.30
N ASP A 14 19.83 -15.51 -0.86
CA ASP A 14 20.16 -16.45 -1.94
C ASP A 14 20.14 -17.91 -1.45
N GLU A 15 20.57 -18.16 -0.22
CA GLU A 15 20.48 -19.50 0.40
C GLU A 15 19.03 -19.90 0.68
N ILE A 16 18.20 -18.96 1.14
CA ILE A 16 16.76 -19.18 1.33
C ILE A 16 16.07 -19.45 0.00
N ALA A 17 16.41 -18.72 -1.06
CA ALA A 17 15.90 -18.97 -2.41
C ALA A 17 16.29 -20.38 -2.91
N SER A 18 17.55 -20.77 -2.69
CA SER A 18 18.05 -22.10 -3.08
C SER A 18 17.40 -23.25 -2.29
N LEU A 19 16.98 -23.03 -1.05
CA LEU A 19 16.16 -23.97 -0.28
C LEU A 19 14.76 -24.11 -0.89
N ALA A 20 14.13 -22.98 -1.23
CA ALA A 20 12.81 -22.96 -1.85
C ALA A 20 12.81 -23.64 -3.25
N ASP A 21 13.83 -23.40 -4.06
CA ASP A 21 13.97 -24.02 -5.40
C ASP A 21 14.11 -25.54 -5.32
N ARG A 22 14.66 -26.07 -4.22
CA ARG A 22 14.74 -27.51 -3.93
C ARG A 22 13.45 -28.08 -3.35
N GLY A 23 12.41 -27.27 -3.19
CA GLY A 23 11.14 -27.65 -2.59
C GLY A 23 11.16 -27.77 -1.07
N GLU A 24 12.18 -27.23 -0.40
CA GLU A 24 12.25 -27.23 1.07
C GLU A 24 11.34 -26.15 1.68
N ASP A 25 10.84 -26.41 2.89
CA ASP A 25 10.03 -25.44 3.62
C ASP A 25 10.88 -24.28 4.18
N VAL A 26 10.63 -23.09 3.62
CA VAL A 26 11.25 -21.82 3.97
C VAL A 26 10.34 -20.91 4.80
N SER A 27 9.14 -21.38 5.18
CA SER A 27 8.13 -20.58 5.91
C SER A 27 8.66 -19.93 7.19
N ARG A 28 9.60 -20.59 7.89
CA ARG A 28 10.27 -20.07 9.09
C ARG A 28 10.99 -18.72 8.88
N PHE A 29 11.35 -18.39 7.63
CA PHE A 29 12.02 -17.14 7.29
C PHE A 29 11.03 -16.00 6.95
N PHE A 30 9.72 -16.29 6.83
CA PHE A 30 8.69 -15.32 6.53
C PHE A 30 7.87 -14.95 7.76
N THR A 31 7.78 -13.64 8.05
CA THR A 31 6.93 -13.16 9.16
C THR A 31 5.45 -13.06 8.80
N ASN A 32 5.11 -13.20 7.52
CA ASN A 32 3.78 -12.98 6.95
C ASN A 32 3.10 -11.66 7.37
N ARG A 33 3.88 -10.66 7.79
CA ARG A 33 3.41 -9.31 8.14
C ARG A 33 3.27 -8.39 6.93
N GLY A 34 3.70 -8.85 5.75
CA GLY A 34 3.52 -8.13 4.50
C GLY A 34 2.06 -8.15 4.06
N ARG A 35 1.54 -7.01 3.62
CA ARG A 35 0.22 -6.94 2.98
C ARG A 35 0.39 -7.19 1.49
N MET A 36 -0.20 -8.27 0.97
CA MET A 36 -0.30 -8.44 -0.49
C MET A 36 -1.14 -7.28 -1.05
N VAL A 37 -0.53 -6.48 -1.92
CA VAL A 37 -1.25 -5.48 -2.71
C VAL A 37 -1.89 -6.23 -3.86
N GLY A 38 -3.21 -6.17 -3.95
CA GLY A 38 -3.95 -6.82 -5.03
C GLY A 38 -3.56 -6.29 -6.43
N PRO A 39 -3.96 -7.00 -7.50
CA PRO A 39 -3.63 -6.61 -8.86
C PRO A 39 -4.16 -5.21 -9.19
N ILE A 40 -3.37 -4.43 -9.94
CA ILE A 40 -3.76 -3.09 -10.40
C ILE A 40 -4.84 -3.23 -11.48
N ARG A 41 -6.00 -2.61 -11.25
CA ARG A 41 -7.05 -2.47 -12.26
C ARG A 41 -6.96 -1.10 -12.91
N ARG A 42 -6.87 -1.06 -14.25
CA ARG A 42 -6.88 0.17 -15.03
C ARG A 42 -8.32 0.54 -15.38
N VAL A 43 -8.65 1.82 -15.25
CA VAL A 43 -9.98 2.37 -15.54
C VAL A 43 -9.77 3.64 -16.35
N ASN A 44 -10.59 3.81 -17.39
CA ASN A 44 -10.62 5.04 -18.20
C ASN A 44 -11.66 5.99 -17.62
N VAL A 45 -11.32 7.27 -17.53
CA VAL A 45 -12.19 8.33 -17.03
C VAL A 45 -11.98 9.56 -17.90
N ASP A 46 -13.07 10.17 -18.35
CA ASP A 46 -13.02 11.40 -19.12
C ASP A 46 -12.96 12.61 -18.18
N PHE A 47 -12.13 13.59 -18.54
CA PHE A 47 -11.98 14.85 -17.82
C PHE A 47 -12.19 16.01 -18.79
N ALA A 48 -12.81 17.08 -18.31
CA ALA A 48 -12.84 18.33 -19.05
C ALA A 48 -11.40 18.87 -19.22
N ALA A 49 -11.11 19.51 -20.35
CA ALA A 49 -9.78 20.05 -20.63
C ALA A 49 -9.30 21.01 -19.53
N THR A 50 -10.18 21.91 -19.08
CA THR A 50 -9.87 22.88 -18.01
C THR A 50 -9.48 22.21 -16.70
N MET A 51 -10.10 21.06 -16.39
CA MET A 51 -9.76 20.29 -15.20
C MET A 51 -8.38 19.62 -15.33
N LEU A 52 -8.01 19.17 -16.53
CA LEU A 52 -6.66 18.63 -16.77
C LEU A 52 -5.61 19.72 -16.59
N ASP A 53 -5.86 20.93 -17.06
CA ASP A 53 -4.95 22.07 -16.90
C ASP A 53 -4.71 22.40 -15.42
N GLU A 54 -5.76 22.39 -14.61
CA GLU A 54 -5.66 22.58 -13.15
C GLU A 54 -4.86 21.47 -12.47
N LEU A 55 -5.11 20.20 -12.86
CA LEU A 55 -4.40 19.04 -12.32
C LEU A 55 -2.92 19.04 -12.72
N ASP A 56 -2.59 19.49 -13.93
CA ASP A 56 -1.22 19.61 -14.41
C ASP A 56 -0.46 20.69 -13.67
N ARG A 57 -1.06 21.86 -13.48
CA ARG A 57 -0.45 22.92 -12.68
C ARG A 57 -0.14 22.45 -11.26
N ALA A 58 -1.08 21.76 -10.61
CA ALA A 58 -0.85 21.21 -9.28
C ALA A 58 0.27 20.14 -9.28
N ALA A 59 0.34 19.33 -10.34
CA ALA A 59 1.39 18.32 -10.50
C ALA A 59 2.79 18.97 -10.64
N ASP A 60 2.89 20.05 -11.41
CA ASP A 60 4.11 20.82 -11.60
C ASP A 60 4.56 21.51 -10.29
N GLU A 61 3.63 22.18 -9.59
CA GLU A 61 3.91 22.86 -8.32
C GLU A 61 4.42 21.88 -7.24
N LEU A 62 3.91 20.64 -7.25
CA LEU A 62 4.31 19.59 -6.32
C LEU A 62 5.48 18.72 -6.84
N ASN A 63 5.91 18.92 -8.08
CA ASN A 63 6.90 18.11 -8.78
C ASN A 63 6.59 16.60 -8.73
N VAL A 64 5.35 16.23 -9.07
CA VAL A 64 4.86 14.84 -9.11
C VAL A 64 4.09 14.60 -10.40
N SER A 65 3.78 13.34 -10.72
CA SER A 65 2.91 13.04 -11.86
C SER A 65 1.45 13.46 -11.60
N ARG A 66 0.72 13.84 -12.65
CA ARG A 66 -0.75 14.05 -12.62
C ARG A 66 -1.49 12.88 -11.95
N GLN A 67 -1.07 11.64 -12.22
CA GLN A 67 -1.65 10.44 -11.62
C GLN A 67 -1.49 10.40 -10.10
N ALA A 68 -0.38 10.92 -9.56
CA ALA A 68 -0.19 11.01 -8.11
C ALA A 68 -1.14 12.03 -7.48
N VAL A 69 -1.36 13.17 -8.13
CA VAL A 69 -2.35 14.17 -7.72
C VAL A 69 -3.75 13.55 -7.71
N VAL A 70 -4.17 12.96 -8.83
CA VAL A 70 -5.48 12.29 -8.96
C VAL A 70 -5.67 11.23 -7.88
N LYS A 71 -4.69 10.34 -7.70
CA LYS A 71 -4.75 9.26 -6.71
C LYS A 71 -4.90 9.79 -5.29
N THR A 72 -4.21 10.88 -4.97
CA THR A 72 -4.23 11.48 -3.62
C THR A 72 -5.55 12.16 -3.34
N LEU A 73 -6.06 12.96 -4.28
CA LEU A 73 -7.38 13.60 -4.17
C LEU A 73 -8.51 12.58 -4.04
N LEU A 74 -8.46 11.50 -4.84
CA LEU A 74 -9.47 10.45 -4.79
C LEU A 74 -9.45 9.70 -3.45
N ARG A 75 -8.25 9.44 -2.89
CA ARG A 75 -8.09 8.84 -1.56
C ARG A 75 -8.67 9.75 -0.47
N GLN A 76 -8.33 11.03 -0.51
CA GLN A 76 -8.83 12.02 0.45
C GLN A 76 -10.35 12.12 0.43
N ALA A 77 -10.97 12.19 -0.75
CA ALA A 77 -12.43 12.23 -0.90
C ALA A 77 -13.10 10.98 -0.32
N LEU A 78 -12.54 9.80 -0.58
CA LEU A 78 -13.04 8.53 -0.01
C LEU A 78 -12.88 8.49 1.52
N ASP A 79 -11.75 8.96 2.06
CA ASP A 79 -11.52 8.99 3.50
C ASP A 79 -12.52 9.91 4.21
N GLN A 80 -12.75 11.11 3.65
CA GLN A 80 -13.77 12.03 4.14
C GLN A 80 -15.18 11.41 4.12
N HIS A 81 -15.53 10.71 3.03
CA HIS A 81 -16.80 10.00 2.92
C HIS A 81 -16.95 8.90 3.98
N TYR A 82 -15.91 8.10 4.24
CA TYR A 82 -15.94 7.06 5.26
C TYR A 82 -16.03 7.64 6.68
N LEU A 83 -15.35 8.75 6.96
CA LEU A 83 -15.45 9.46 8.23
C LEU A 83 -16.87 9.99 8.47
N ALA A 84 -17.50 10.59 7.45
CA ALA A 84 -18.87 11.08 7.55
C ALA A 84 -19.89 9.95 7.75
N THR A 85 -19.74 8.85 7.03
CA THR A 85 -20.65 7.70 7.12
C THR A 85 -20.55 6.99 8.46
N SER A 86 -19.33 6.79 8.97
CA SER A 86 -19.12 6.13 10.27
C SER A 86 -19.67 6.98 11.43
N ALA A 87 -19.53 8.30 11.38
CA ALA A 87 -20.13 9.23 12.35
C ALA A 87 -21.66 9.24 12.30
N ALA A 88 -22.28 9.05 11.14
CA ALA A 88 -23.74 8.95 11.02
C ALA A 88 -24.28 7.63 11.61
N SER A 89 -23.52 6.53 11.48
CA SER A 89 -23.91 5.22 12.00
C SER A 89 -23.80 5.07 13.53
N SER A 90 -22.97 5.88 14.18
CA SER A 90 -22.75 5.85 15.64
C SER A 90 -23.72 6.74 16.43
N ARG A 91 -24.59 7.50 15.74
CA ARG A 91 -25.54 8.41 16.38
C ARG A 91 -26.81 7.64 16.78
N PRO A 92 -27.13 7.52 18.09
CA PRO A 92 -28.30 6.76 18.52
C PRO A 92 -29.56 7.38 17.95
N ARG A 93 -30.40 6.54 17.32
CA ARG A 93 -31.74 6.94 16.89
C ARG A 93 -32.54 7.32 18.13
N ARG A 94 -32.88 8.61 18.25
CA ARG A 94 -33.83 9.12 19.24
C ARG A 94 -35.23 8.65 18.92
#